data_AF-A0A1A6GNX8-F1
#
_entry.id   AF-A0A1A6GNX8-F1
#
_cell.length_a   1.000
_cell.length_b   1.000
_cell.length_c   1.000
_cell.angle_alpha   90.00
_cell.angle_beta   90.00
_cell.angle_gamma   90.00
#
_symmetry.space_group_name_H-M   'P 1'
#
loop_
_entity.id
_entity.type
_entity.pdbx_description
1 polymer ?
#
loop_
_entity_poly.entity_id
_entity_poly.type
_entity_poly.pdbx_seq_one_letter_code
_entity_poly.pdbx_strand_id
1 'polypeptide(L)' 'VRSVDPKTGKEIPYDLESLINSAVFPGLQGGPHNHAIAGVAVALKQAMTTEFKIYQLQVLANCRALSEALTDLGYKIVT' A
#
# COMPACT_ATOMS: atom_id res chain seq x y z
N VAL A 1 -21.69 0.00 0.73
CA VAL A 1 -22.65 -0.18 -0.38
C VAL A 1 -21.94 0.12 -1.69
N ARG A 2 -22.01 -0.80 -2.67
CA ARG A 2 -21.42 -0.60 -4.01
C ARG A 2 -22.38 0.16 -4.91
N SER A 3 -23.66 -0.19 -4.84
CA SER A 3 -24.74 0.48 -5.57
C SER A 3 -26.09 0.20 -4.90
N VAL A 4 -27.16 0.85 -5.34
CA VAL A 4 -28.52 0.60 -4.88
C VAL A 4 -29.34 0.15 -6.08
N ASP A 5 -30.12 -0.91 -5.92
CA ASP A 5 -31.03 -1.38 -6.96
C ASP A 5 -32.10 -0.30 -7.23
N PRO A 6 -32.16 0.26 -8.46
CA PRO A 6 -33.06 1.36 -8.79
C PRO A 6 -34.54 0.98 -8.77
N LYS A 7 -34.88 -0.32 -8.78
CA LYS A 7 -36.25 -0.83 -8.76
C LYS A 7 -36.71 -1.24 -7.36
N THR A 8 -35.82 -1.84 -6.58
CA THR A 8 -36.16 -2.38 -5.25
C THR A 8 -35.68 -1.52 -4.09
N GLY A 9 -34.83 -0.52 -4.35
CA GLY A 9 -34.20 0.32 -3.32
C GLY A 9 -33.22 -0.43 -2.43
N LYS A 10 -32.95 -1.72 -2.71
CA LYS A 10 -32.06 -2.55 -1.91
C LYS A 10 -30.61 -2.20 -2.15
N GLU A 11 -29.83 -2.14 -1.07
CA GLU A 11 -28.39 -1.98 -1.14
C GLU A 11 -27.73 -3.22 -1.74
N ILE A 12 -26.87 -3.00 -2.73
CA ILE A 12 -26.00 -4.02 -3.32
C ILE A 12 -24.61 -3.83 -2.68
N PRO A 13 -24.17 -4.75 -1.79
CA PRO A 13 -22.88 -4.63 -1.13
C PRO A 13 -21.71 -4.92 -2.10
N TYR A 14 -20.49 -4.66 -1.64
CA TYR A 14 -19.30 -5.16 -2.33
C TYR A 14 -19.18 -6.67 -2.08
N ASP A 15 -18.74 -7.38 -3.11
CA ASP A 15 -18.43 -8.83 -3.10
C ASP A 15 -16.91 -9.09 -3.18
N LEU A 16 -16.09 -8.04 -3.06
CA LEU A 16 -14.64 -8.11 -3.22
C LEU A 16 -13.97 -9.08 -2.25
N GLU A 17 -14.42 -9.13 -1.00
CA GLU A 17 -13.79 -9.97 0.04
C GLU A 17 -13.76 -11.45 -0.36
N SER A 18 -14.90 -12.03 -0.74
CA SER A 18 -14.98 -13.44 -1.10
C SER A 18 -14.23 -13.73 -2.39
N LEU A 19 -14.33 -12.84 -3.39
CA LEU A 19 -13.65 -12.99 -4.67
C LEU A 19 -12.12 -12.92 -4.51
N ILE A 20 -11.61 -11.95 -3.75
CA ILE A 20 -10.17 -11.79 -3.50
C ILE A 20 -9.64 -12.96 -2.66
N ASN A 21 -10.30 -13.30 -1.55
CA ASN A 21 -9.86 -14.40 -0.68
C ASN A 21 -9.79 -15.74 -1.45
N SER A 22 -10.82 -16.03 -2.26
CA SER A 22 -10.87 -17.27 -3.05
C SER A 22 -9.83 -17.29 -4.18
N ALA A 23 -9.54 -16.13 -4.78
CA ALA A 23 -8.48 -15.99 -5.78
C ALA A 23 -7.09 -16.25 -5.17
N VAL A 24 -6.86 -15.82 -3.93
CA VAL A 24 -5.61 -16.10 -3.21
C VAL A 24 -5.50 -17.59 -2.87
N PHE A 25 -6.48 -18.13 -2.13
CA PHE A 25 -6.54 -19.53 -1.76
C PHE A 25 -7.98 -20.05 -1.88
N PRO A 26 -8.21 -21.20 -2.56
CA PRO A 26 -7.23 -22.09 -3.17
C PRO A 26 -6.81 -21.70 -4.59
N GLY A 27 -7.15 -20.50 -5.07
CA GLY A 27 -6.97 -20.11 -6.48
C GLY A 27 -5.52 -20.12 -6.97
N LEU A 28 -4.63 -19.36 -6.34
CA LEU A 28 -3.26 -19.15 -6.81
C LEU A 28 -2.17 -19.66 -5.86
N GLN A 29 -2.46 -19.72 -4.56
CA GLN A 29 -1.49 -20.08 -3.53
C GLN A 29 -1.96 -21.29 -2.71
N GLY A 30 -0.99 -21.97 -2.07
CA GLY A 30 -1.21 -23.05 -1.11
C GLY A 30 -1.12 -22.55 0.34
N GLY A 31 -0.20 -23.13 1.12
CA GLY A 31 -0.01 -22.77 2.53
C GLY A 31 0.58 -21.37 2.73
N PRO A 32 0.07 -20.58 3.70
CA PRO A 32 0.57 -19.23 3.95
C PRO A 32 1.95 -19.23 4.63
N HIS A 33 2.74 -18.19 4.39
CA HIS A 33 4.05 -17.99 5.03
C HIS A 33 3.92 -17.21 6.34
N ASN A 34 3.46 -17.87 7.41
CA ASN A 34 3.15 -17.23 8.70
C ASN A 34 4.33 -16.46 9.32
N HIS A 35 5.57 -16.91 9.11
CA HIS A 35 6.77 -16.20 9.58
C HIS A 35 6.93 -14.84 8.88
N ALA A 36 6.61 -14.74 7.59
CA ALA A 36 6.61 -13.48 6.86
C ALA A 36 5.45 -12.58 7.28
N ILE A 37 4.26 -13.15 7.51
CA ILE A 37 3.09 -12.40 8.03
C ILE A 37 3.42 -11.74 9.37
N ALA A 38 4.12 -12.45 10.28
CA ALA A 38 4.58 -11.89 11.54
C ALA A 38 5.56 -10.73 11.34
N GLY A 39 6.52 -10.87 10.41
CA GLY A 39 7.44 -9.80 10.03
C GLY A 39 6.72 -8.55 9.51
N VAL A 40 5.72 -8.74 8.64
CA VAL A 40 4.88 -7.64 8.12
C VAL A 40 4.09 -6.97 9.25
N ALA A 41 3.53 -7.73 10.18
CA ALA A 41 2.80 -7.16 11.33
C ALA A 41 3.70 -6.25 12.20
N VAL A 42 4.95 -6.67 12.44
CA VAL A 42 5.93 -5.84 13.16
C VAL A 42 6.27 -4.57 12.38
N ALA A 43 6.51 -4.67 11.07
CA ALA A 43 6.80 -3.53 10.23
C ALA A 43 5.62 -2.54 10.16
N LEU A 44 4.38 -3.03 10.06
CA LEU A 44 3.18 -2.19 10.11
C LEU A 44 3.06 -1.45 11.44
N LYS A 45 3.38 -2.12 12.56
CA LYS A 45 3.43 -1.45 13.88
C LYS A 45 4.47 -0.32 13.91
N GLN A 46 5.66 -0.54 13.35
CA GLN A 46 6.69 0.50 13.23
C GLN A 46 6.22 1.64 12.32
N ALA A 47 5.54 1.34 11.22
CA ALA A 47 5.08 2.33 10.26
C ALA A 47 4.03 3.31 10.82
N MET A 48 3.33 2.92 11.88
CA MET A 48 2.34 3.77 12.56
C MET A 48 2.95 4.74 13.58
N THR A 49 4.27 4.70 13.84
CA THR A 49 4.89 5.56 14.84
C THR A 49 5.23 6.95 14.29
N THR A 50 5.35 7.94 15.19
CA THR A 50 5.77 9.30 14.82
C THR A 50 7.20 9.31 14.29
N GLU A 51 8.08 8.46 14.81
CA GLU A 51 9.46 8.30 14.34
C GLU A 51 9.50 7.84 12.89
N PHE A 52 8.62 6.92 12.48
CA PHE A 52 8.53 6.50 11.08
C PHE A 52 8.03 7.64 10.18
N LYS A 53 7.09 8.47 10.65
CA LYS A 53 6.68 9.68 9.92
C LYS A 53 7.86 10.65 9.74
N ILE A 54 8.66 10.88 10.79
CA ILE A 54 9.86 11.73 10.72
C ILE A 54 10.87 11.14 9.73
N TYR A 55 11.13 9.84 9.80
CA TYR A 55 11.95 9.12 8.83
C TYR A 55 11.46 9.35 7.39
N GLN A 56 10.15 9.23 7.15
CA GLN A 56 9.59 9.40 5.81
C GLN A 56 9.69 10.84 5.29
N LEU A 57 9.60 11.84 6.17
CA LEU A 57 9.89 13.24 5.83
C LEU A 57 11.36 13.45 5.44
N GLN A 58 12.28 12.79 6.15
CA GLN A 58 13.71 12.84 5.82
C GLN A 58 14.01 12.17 4.47
N VAL A 59 13.32 11.07 4.13
CA VAL A 59 13.43 10.43 2.81
C VAL A 59 13.10 11.42 1.69
N LEU A 60 12.00 12.19 1.84
CA LEU A 60 11.62 13.20 0.86
C LEU A 60 12.64 14.35 0.79
N ALA A 61 13.14 14.82 1.94
CA ALA A 61 14.16 15.86 2.00
C ALA A 61 15.45 15.44 1.28
N ASN A 62 15.91 14.21 1.52
CA ASN A 62 17.11 13.66 0.88
C ASN A 62 16.92 13.48 -0.63
N CYS A 63 15.74 13.04 -1.07
CA CYS A 63 15.42 12.91 -2.49
C CYS A 63 15.48 14.26 -3.21
N ARG A 64 14.91 15.31 -2.61
CA ARG A 64 15.00 16.68 -3.16
C ARG A 64 16.43 17.17 -3.24
N ALA A 65 17.19 17.01 -2.16
CA ALA A 65 18.60 17.41 -2.13
C ALA A 65 19.44 16.69 -3.21
N LEU A 66 19.18 15.39 -3.42
CA LEU A 66 19.83 14.64 -4.50
C LEU A 66 19.44 15.17 -5.89
N SER A 67 18.14 15.43 -6.11
CA SER A 67 17.65 15.97 -7.38
C SER A 67 18.23 17.35 -7.69
N GLU A 68 18.32 18.22 -6.69
CA GLU A 68 18.94 19.54 -6.81
C GLU A 68 20.42 19.41 -7.16
N ALA A 69 21.18 18.59 -6.43
CA ALA A 69 22.60 18.37 -6.70
C ALA A 69 22.86 17.80 -8.11
N LEU A 70 22.01 16.89 -8.59
CA LEU A 70 22.12 16.36 -9.95
C LEU A 70 21.78 17.43 -11.01
N THR A 71 20.79 18.28 -10.74
CA THR A 71 20.42 19.39 -11.62
C THR A 71 21.57 20.40 -11.73
N ASP A 72 22.22 20.71 -10.61
CA ASP A 72 23.41 21.59 -10.55
C ASP A 72 24.59 21.01 -11.34
N LEU A 73 24.70 19.68 -11.41
CA LEU A 73 25.67 18.96 -12.25
C LEU A 73 25.26 18.89 -13.73
N GLY A 74 24.15 19.54 -14.13
CA GLY A 74 23.69 19.62 -15.52
C GLY A 74 22.88 18.41 -15.98
N TYR A 75 22.48 17.51 -15.08
CA TYR A 75 21.60 16.40 -15.43
C TYR A 75 20.15 16.87 -15.56
N LYS A 76 19.45 16.34 -16.56
CA LYS A 76 18.01 16.55 -16.72
C LYS A 76 17.24 15.47 -15.94
N ILE A 77 16.42 15.89 -15.00
CA ILE A 77 15.54 15.01 -14.22
C ILE A 77 14.16 14.90 -14.90
N VAL A 78 13.64 13.69 -15.07
CA VAL A 78 12.29 13.44 -15.60
C VAL A 78 11.26 13.55 -14.47
N THR A 79 10.12 14.18 -14.74
CA THR A 79 9.01 14.38 -13.80
C THR A 79 7.93 13.32 -13.93
#